data_AF-A0A9X8DWR7-F1
#
_entry.id   AF-A0A9X8DWR7-F1
#
_cell.length_a   1.000
_cell.length_b   1.000
_cell.length_c   1.000
_cell.angle_alpha   90.00
_cell.angle_beta   90.00
_cell.angle_gamma   90.00
#
_symmetry.space_group_name_H-M   'P 1'
#
loop_
_entity.id
_entity.type
_entity.pdbx_description
1 polymer ?
#
loop_
_entity_poly.entity_id
_entity_poly.type
_entity_poly.pdbx_seq_one_letter_code
_entity_poly.pdbx_strand_id
1 'polypeptide(L)'
;IRCQVGRATVRKIWRDFKSGSMASKKKGRVGPKPRHTPAEVTEIFRSVPARDRSTMHDMASSTGISVSTLCRHLKSETINRRSS
;
A
#
# COMPACT_ATOMS: atom_id res chain seq x y z
N ILE A 1 4.24 -40.01 3.55
CA ILE A 1 3.57 -38.84 2.91
C ILE A 1 3.99 -38.81 1.44
N ARG A 2 3.10 -39.14 0.51
CA ARG A 2 3.40 -39.11 -0.94
C ARG A 2 2.74 -37.86 -1.52
N CYS A 3 3.54 -36.82 -1.76
CA CYS A 3 3.03 -35.58 -2.33
C CYS A 3 2.71 -35.84 -3.82
N GLN A 4 1.44 -35.67 -4.22
CA GLN A 4 1.02 -35.70 -5.63
C GLN A 4 1.51 -34.43 -6.33
N VAL A 5 2.80 -34.37 -6.65
CA VAL A 5 3.45 -33.22 -7.28
C VAL A 5 4.05 -33.66 -8.61
N GLY A 6 3.72 -32.94 -9.68
CA GLY A 6 4.22 -33.25 -11.02
C GLY A 6 5.75 -33.14 -11.12
N ARG A 7 6.35 -33.97 -12.00
CA ARG A 7 7.82 -34.02 -12.22
C ARG A 7 8.44 -32.65 -12.50
N ALA A 8 7.76 -31.80 -13.28
CA ALA A 8 8.22 -30.45 -13.60
C ALA A 8 8.33 -29.56 -12.36
N THR A 9 7.37 -29.67 -11.45
CA THR A 9 7.33 -28.92 -10.18
C THR A 9 8.47 -29.35 -9.26
N VAL A 10 8.71 -30.66 -9.14
CA VAL A 10 9.84 -31.20 -8.37
C VAL A 10 11.18 -30.70 -8.92
N ARG A 11 11.37 -30.76 -10.24
CA ARG A 11 12.60 -30.25 -10.89
C ARG A 11 12.81 -28.75 -10.64
N LYS A 12 11.74 -27.96 -10.65
CA LYS A 12 11.82 -26.53 -10.34
C LYS A 12 12.24 -26.31 -8.89
N ILE A 13 11.57 -26.95 -7.93
CA ILE A 13 11.88 -26.86 -6.50
C ILE A 13 13.34 -27.25 -6.23
N TRP A 14 13.83 -28.32 -6.85
CA TRP A 14 15.22 -28.75 -6.70
C TRP A 14 16.23 -27.69 -7.20
N ARG A 15 15.98 -27.07 -8.35
CA ARG A 15 16.83 -25.98 -8.86
C ARG A 15 16.80 -24.77 -7.95
N ASP A 16 15.59 -24.36 -7.52
CA ASP A 16 15.40 -23.23 -6.61
C ASP A 16 16.14 -23.48 -5.28
N PHE A 17 16.05 -24.69 -4.73
CA PHE A 17 16.80 -25.15 -3.55
C PHE A 17 18.32 -25.06 -3.76
N LYS A 18 18.85 -25.58 -4.87
CA LYS A 18 20.29 -25.51 -5.20
C LYS A 18 20.80 -24.08 -5.36
N SER A 19 19.96 -23.15 -5.79
CA SER A 19 20.29 -21.71 -5.88
C SER A 19 20.08 -20.94 -4.58
N GLY A 20 19.64 -21.58 -3.48
CA GLY A 20 19.32 -20.91 -2.22
C GLY A 20 18.04 -20.06 -2.24
N SER A 21 17.20 -20.19 -3.26
CA SER A 21 16.00 -19.37 -3.48
C SER A 21 14.72 -20.13 -3.13
N MET A 22 14.55 -20.45 -1.84
CA MET A 22 13.38 -21.21 -1.36
C MET A 22 12.12 -20.38 -1.11
N ALA A 23 12.22 -19.05 -1.19
CA ALA A 23 11.07 -18.17 -0.99
C ALA A 23 10.02 -18.37 -2.09
N SER A 24 8.75 -18.42 -1.70
CA SER A 24 7.64 -18.48 -2.65
C SER A 24 7.63 -17.22 -3.53
N LYS A 25 7.97 -17.39 -4.82
CA LYS A 25 7.86 -16.33 -5.83
C LYS A 25 6.44 -16.17 -6.37
N LYS A 26 5.46 -16.92 -5.84
CA LYS A 26 4.07 -16.76 -6.22
C LYS A 26 3.66 -15.34 -5.82
N LYS A 27 3.40 -14.50 -6.81
CA LYS A 27 2.87 -13.15 -6.57
C LYS A 27 1.61 -13.32 -5.73
N GLY A 28 1.67 -12.89 -4.47
CA GLY A 28 0.52 -12.93 -3.57
C GLY A 28 -0.62 -12.09 -4.13
N ARG A 29 -1.83 -12.27 -3.58
CA ARG A 29 -2.90 -11.27 -3.75
C ARG A 29 -2.51 -10.05 -2.89
N VAL A 30 -1.68 -9.16 -3.44
CA VAL A 30 -1.11 -7.98 -2.76
C VAL A 30 -2.12 -6.84 -2.53
N GLY A 31 -3.42 -7.18 -2.43
CA GLY A 31 -4.51 -6.21 -2.37
C GLY A 31 -4.65 -5.36 -3.65
N PRO A 32 -5.65 -4.47 -3.69
CA PRO A 32 -5.81 -3.48 -4.75
C PRO A 32 -4.61 -2.52 -4.83
N LYS A 33 -4.33 -2.01 -6.03
CA LYS A 33 -3.34 -0.95 -6.21
C LYS A 33 -3.81 0.33 -5.48
N PRO A 34 -2.91 1.06 -4.80
CA PRO A 34 -3.24 2.35 -4.20
C PRO A 34 -3.81 3.32 -5.25
N ARG A 35 -4.85 4.06 -4.90
CA ARG A 35 -5.45 5.07 -5.78
C ARG A 35 -4.68 6.38 -5.81
N HIS A 36 -4.01 6.71 -4.70
CA HIS A 36 -3.19 7.91 -4.56
C HIS A 36 -1.82 7.53 -4.04
N THR A 37 -0.78 8.11 -4.63
CA THR A 37 0.58 7.97 -4.12
C THR A 37 0.82 8.93 -2.95
N PRO A 38 1.76 8.63 -2.04
CA PRO A 38 2.10 9.54 -0.95
C PRO A 38 2.43 10.96 -1.42
N ALA A 39 3.18 11.09 -2.51
CA ALA A 39 3.55 12.38 -3.10
C ALA A 39 2.32 13.15 -3.61
N GLU A 40 1.45 12.51 -4.39
CA GLU A 40 0.20 13.12 -4.87
C GLU A 40 -0.66 13.64 -3.71
N VAL A 41 -0.80 12.84 -2.64
CA VAL A 41 -1.59 13.26 -1.48
C VAL A 41 -0.96 14.48 -0.81
N THR A 42 0.36 14.55 -0.68
CA THR A 42 1.02 15.73 -0.10
C THR A 42 0.83 16.99 -0.96
N GLU A 43 0.85 16.86 -2.28
CA GLU A 43 0.62 17.97 -3.20
C GLU A 43 -0.82 18.48 -3.11
N ILE A 44 -1.79 17.56 -3.14
CA ILE A 44 -3.21 17.88 -2.96
C ILE A 44 -3.42 18.56 -1.61
N PHE A 45 -2.80 18.08 -0.53
CA PHE A 45 -2.93 18.72 0.77
C PHE A 45 -2.37 20.13 0.77
N ARG A 46 -1.20 20.35 0.13
CA ARG A 46 -0.56 21.67 0.02
C ARG A 46 -1.38 22.67 -0.79
N SER A 47 -2.17 22.22 -1.76
CA SER A 47 -3.03 23.10 -2.57
C SER A 47 -4.32 23.55 -1.86
N VAL A 48 -4.82 22.78 -0.87
CA VAL A 48 -6.02 23.16 -0.10
C VAL A 48 -5.77 24.41 0.75
N PRO A 49 -6.58 25.47 0.71
CA PRO A 49 -6.42 26.64 1.58
C PRO A 49 -6.49 26.28 3.07
N ALA A 50 -5.72 26.97 3.93
CA ALA A 50 -5.63 26.64 5.36
C ALA A 50 -6.99 26.67 6.10
N ARG A 51 -7.92 27.54 5.66
CA ARG A 51 -9.29 27.64 6.20
C ARG A 51 -10.08 26.33 6.02
N ASP A 52 -9.80 25.58 4.96
CA ASP A 52 -10.50 24.35 4.57
C ASP A 52 -9.78 23.09 5.11
N ARG A 53 -8.72 23.28 5.92
CA ARG A 53 -7.95 22.20 6.58
C ARG A 53 -8.30 22.02 8.07
N SER A 54 -9.43 22.52 8.53
CA SER A 54 -9.81 22.52 9.95
C SER A 54 -10.17 21.11 10.45
N THR A 55 -11.03 20.39 9.72
CA THR A 55 -11.43 19.03 10.08
C THR A 55 -11.10 18.01 8.99
N MET A 56 -11.07 16.71 9.35
CA MET A 56 -10.95 15.64 8.34
C MET A 56 -12.09 15.66 7.31
N HIS A 57 -13.29 16.11 7.71
CA HIS A 57 -14.44 16.19 6.82
C HIS A 57 -14.30 17.34 5.82
N ASP A 58 -13.81 18.51 6.24
CA ASP A 58 -13.55 19.64 5.35
C ASP A 58 -12.48 19.29 4.31
N MET A 59 -11.42 18.60 4.75
CA MET A 59 -10.37 18.11 3.86
C MET A 59 -10.90 17.08 2.87
N ALA A 60 -11.72 16.13 3.32
CA ALA A 60 -12.32 15.13 2.44
C ALA A 60 -13.22 15.79 1.38
N SER A 61 -13.99 16.80 1.78
CA SER A 61 -14.87 17.56 0.89
C SER A 61 -14.07 18.39 -0.13
N SER A 62 -12.96 18.99 0.30
CA SER A 62 -12.12 19.84 -0.55
C SER A 62 -11.24 19.06 -1.53
N THR A 63 -10.75 17.89 -1.10
CA THR A 63 -9.80 17.07 -1.89
C THR A 63 -10.47 15.95 -2.69
N GLY A 64 -11.72 15.60 -2.34
CA GLY A 64 -12.41 14.42 -2.87
C GLY A 64 -11.85 13.09 -2.38
N ILE A 65 -10.88 13.11 -1.46
CA ILE A 65 -10.29 11.91 -0.86
C ILE A 65 -11.14 11.48 0.34
N SER A 66 -11.42 10.18 0.45
CA SER A 66 -12.22 9.67 1.58
C SER A 66 -11.52 9.90 2.93
N VAL A 67 -12.31 10.19 3.97
CA VAL A 67 -11.81 10.34 5.36
C VAL A 67 -10.97 9.13 5.81
N SER A 68 -11.36 7.91 5.40
CA SER A 68 -10.63 6.68 5.70
C SER A 68 -9.23 6.66 5.08
N THR A 69 -9.07 7.22 3.88
CA THR A 69 -7.77 7.32 3.19
C THR A 69 -6.91 8.38 3.87
N LEU A 70 -7.48 9.55 4.22
CA LEU A 70 -6.79 10.60 4.97
C LEU A 70 -6.26 10.07 6.31
N CYS A 71 -7.09 9.34 7.07
CA CYS A 71 -6.68 8.73 8.34
C CYS A 71 -5.50 7.75 8.16
N ARG A 72 -5.49 6.98 7.07
CA ARG A 72 -4.38 6.07 6.76
C ARG A 72 -3.08 6.83 6.47
N HIS A 73 -3.15 7.91 5.70
CA HIS A 73 -1.98 8.75 5.40
C HIS A 73 -1.43 9.51 6.62
N LEU A 74 -2.31 9.91 7.55
CA LEU A 74 -1.90 10.49 8.83
C LEU A 74 -1.19 9.44 9.70
N LYS A 75 -1.68 8.19 9.74
CA LYS A 75 -1.06 7.09 10.49
C LYS A 75 0.27 6.63 9.88
N SER A 76 0.41 6.71 8.57
CA SER A 76 1.66 6.39 7.87
C SER A 76 2.64 7.56 7.83
N GLU A 77 2.37 8.64 8.58
CA GLU A 77 3.22 9.85 8.68
C GLU A 77 3.54 10.51 7.32
N THR A 78 2.71 10.23 6.31
CA THR A 78 2.81 10.87 5.00
C THR A 78 2.39 12.34 5.09
N ILE A 79 1.49 12.64 6.03
CA ILE A 79 1.00 13.97 6.33
C ILE A 79 1.04 14.12 7.83
N ASN A 80 1.59 15.23 8.32
CA ASN A 80 1.68 15.50 9.74
C ASN A 80 0.58 16.46 10.19
N ARG A 81 0.07 16.23 11.40
CA ARG A 81 -0.81 17.19 12.07
C ARG A 81 0.03 18.33 12.60
N ARG A 82 -0.54 19.54 12.54
CA ARG A 82 0.12 20.75 13.07
C ARG A 82 0.22 20.75 14.60
N SER A 83 -0.65 19.99 15.29
CA SER A 83 -0.78 19.95 16.74
C SER A 83 -0.14 18.72 17.38
N SER A 84 0.82 18.08 16.70
CA SER A 84 1.54 16.89 17.20
C SER A 84 2.84 17.27 17.87
#